data_AF-A0A932T874-F1
#
_entry.id   AF-A0A932T874-F1
#
_cell.length_a   1.000
_cell.length_b   1.000
_cell.length_c   1.000
_cell.angle_alpha   90.00
_cell.angle_beta   90.00
_cell.angle_gamma   90.00
#
_symmetry.space_group_name_H-M   'P 1'
#
loop_
_entity.id
_entity.type
_entity.pdbx_description
1 polymer ?
#
loop_
_entity_poly.entity_id
_entity_poly.type
_entity_poly.pdbx_seq_one_letter_code
_entity_poly.pdbx_strand_id
1 'polypeptide(L)'
;CLQADIIVAALGKAEFLTADMVKENAVIVDVGITRVPDATKKSGFAIKGDVDFANVAPKSSYITPVPGGVGLMTIGALMMNTYNAYLQKAGK
;
A
#
# COMPACT_ATOMS: atom_id res chain seq x y z
N CYS A 1 -0.16 -15.52 6.10
CA CYS A 1 0.63 -14.81 7.14
C CYS A 1 -0.07 -14.85 8.50
N LEU A 2 -0.54 -16.01 8.96
CA LEU A 2 -1.41 -16.13 10.15
C LEU A 2 -0.74 -15.82 11.50
N GLN A 3 0.60 -15.70 11.51
CA GLN A 3 1.37 -15.38 12.72
C GLN A 3 1.87 -13.93 12.74
N ALA A 4 1.65 -13.16 11.66
CA ALA A 4 2.21 -11.82 11.52
C ALA A 4 1.32 -10.76 12.18
N ASP A 5 1.92 -9.90 13.00
CA ASP A 5 1.26 -8.70 13.55
C ASP A 5 1.26 -7.54 12.55
N ILE A 6 2.25 -7.50 11.64
CA ILE A 6 2.37 -6.50 10.59
C ILE A 6 2.63 -7.22 9.26
N ILE A 7 1.90 -6.85 8.22
CA ILE A 7 2.06 -7.36 6.86
C ILE A 7 2.29 -6.19 5.92
N VAL A 8 3.38 -6.24 5.16
CA VAL A 8 3.65 -5.33 4.04
C VAL A 8 3.44 -6.10 2.74
N ALA A 9 2.37 -5.80 2.02
CA ALA A 9 2.03 -6.45 0.75
C ALA A 9 2.67 -5.67 -0.40
N ALA A 10 3.61 -6.31 -1.12
CA ALA A 10 4.37 -5.72 -2.23
C ALA A 10 4.65 -6.74 -3.34
N LEU A 11 3.62 -7.54 -3.67
CA LEU A 11 3.64 -8.63 -4.65
C LEU A 11 3.39 -8.13 -6.08
N GLY A 12 2.66 -7.02 -6.25
CA GLY A 12 2.28 -6.50 -7.57
C GLY A 12 1.19 -7.32 -8.26
N LYS A 13 0.31 -7.96 -7.48
CA LYS A 13 -0.83 -8.74 -7.96
C LYS A 13 -2.09 -8.32 -7.21
N ALA A 14 -3.02 -7.72 -7.95
CA ALA A 14 -4.28 -7.25 -7.41
C ALA A 14 -4.99 -8.30 -6.54
N GLU A 15 -5.39 -7.89 -5.34
CA GLU A 15 -6.28 -8.64 -4.43
C GLU A 15 -5.76 -10.05 -4.07
N PHE A 16 -4.44 -10.25 -4.07
CA PHE A 16 -3.82 -11.53 -3.70
C PHE A 16 -3.94 -11.85 -2.20
N LEU A 17 -3.73 -10.87 -1.32
CA LEU A 17 -3.83 -11.08 0.12
C LEU A 17 -5.31 -11.07 0.54
N THR A 18 -5.83 -12.25 0.85
CA THR A 18 -7.22 -12.46 1.27
C THR A 18 -7.36 -12.58 2.79
N ALA A 19 -8.60 -12.47 3.30
CA ALA A 19 -8.89 -12.41 4.74
C ALA A 19 -8.47 -13.68 5.53
N ASP A 20 -8.50 -14.85 4.90
CA ASP A 20 -8.05 -16.13 5.50
C ASP A 20 -6.54 -16.22 5.66
N MET A 21 -5.77 -15.36 4.96
CA MET A 21 -4.32 -15.30 5.06
C MET A 21 -3.83 -14.38 6.20
N VAL A 22 -4.73 -13.61 6.82
CA VAL A 22 -4.40 -12.52 7.74
C VAL A 22 -4.74 -12.90 9.19
N LYS A 23 -3.91 -12.50 10.16
CA LYS A 23 -4.18 -12.64 11.60
C LYS A 23 -5.20 -11.57 12.04
N GLU A 24 -6.07 -11.88 12.99
CA GLU A 24 -6.95 -10.88 13.62
C GLU A 24 -6.15 -9.71 14.20
N ASN A 25 -6.61 -8.47 13.98
CA ASN A 25 -5.98 -7.23 14.41
C ASN A 25 -4.56 -6.99 13.85
N ALA A 26 -4.19 -7.61 12.72
CA ALA A 26 -2.94 -7.30 12.06
C ALA A 26 -2.96 -5.87 11.45
N VAL A 27 -1.78 -5.25 11.36
CA VAL A 27 -1.56 -4.00 10.62
C VAL A 27 -1.15 -4.33 9.20
N ILE A 28 -1.83 -3.74 8.22
CA ILE A 28 -1.61 -3.99 6.81
C ILE A 28 -1.10 -2.73 6.10
N VAL A 29 0.03 -2.86 5.42
CA VAL A 29 0.59 -1.83 4.52
C VAL A 29 0.57 -2.38 3.10
N ASP A 30 -0.33 -1.88 2.27
CA ASP A 30 -0.49 -2.25 0.88
C ASP A 30 0.31 -1.30 -0.01
N VAL A 31 1.44 -1.81 -0.54
CA VAL A 31 2.34 -1.13 -1.47
C VAL A 31 1.93 -1.42 -2.92
N GLY A 32 1.05 -2.40 -3.14
CA GLY A 32 0.66 -2.89 -4.44
C GLY A 32 0.04 -1.80 -5.31
N ILE A 33 0.45 -1.76 -6.58
CA ILE A 33 -0.14 -0.91 -7.61
C ILE A 33 -0.31 -1.77 -8.85
N THR A 34 -1.52 -2.24 -9.06
CA THR A 34 -1.91 -2.99 -10.26
C THR A 34 -2.99 -2.23 -11.01
N ARG A 35 -2.80 -2.02 -12.32
CA ARG A 35 -3.84 -1.47 -13.20
C ARG A 35 -4.77 -2.59 -13.61
N VAL A 36 -6.04 -2.47 -13.26
CA VAL A 36 -7.07 -3.44 -13.63
C VAL A 36 -8.02 -2.78 -14.63
N PRO A 37 -8.29 -3.39 -15.80
CA PRO A 37 -9.21 -2.82 -16.77
C PRO A 37 -10.56 -2.47 -16.15
N ASP A 38 -11.01 -1.24 -16.38
CA ASP A 38 -12.28 -0.72 -15.86
C ASP A 38 -12.80 0.36 -16.82
N ALA A 39 -13.80 -0.02 -17.62
CA ALA A 39 -14.40 0.84 -18.63
C ALA A 39 -15.19 2.02 -18.02
N THR A 40 -15.51 1.98 -16.72
CA THR A 40 -16.22 3.07 -16.03
C THR A 40 -15.29 4.25 -15.69
N LYS A 41 -13.97 4.04 -15.69
CA LYS A 41 -12.97 5.09 -15.43
C LYS A 41 -12.51 5.74 -16.72
N LYS A 42 -12.30 7.07 -16.68
CA LYS A 42 -11.73 7.83 -17.81
C LYS A 42 -10.38 7.29 -18.29
N SER A 43 -9.58 6.72 -17.38
CA SER A 43 -8.29 6.09 -17.66
C SER A 43 -8.40 4.74 -18.39
N GLY A 44 -9.58 4.12 -18.45
CA GLY A 44 -9.78 2.74 -18.91
C GLY A 44 -9.33 1.67 -17.91
N PHE A 45 -8.87 2.08 -16.74
CA PHE A 45 -8.45 1.18 -15.66
C PHE A 45 -8.66 1.79 -14.28
N ALA A 46 -8.92 0.92 -13.30
CA ALA A 46 -8.83 1.21 -11.88
C ALA A 46 -7.43 0.86 -11.36
N ILE A 47 -7.01 1.52 -10.29
CA ILE A 47 -5.80 1.15 -9.55
C ILE A 47 -6.24 0.31 -8.36
N LYS A 48 -5.73 -0.91 -8.25
CA LYS A 48 -5.96 -1.80 -7.12
C LYS A 48 -4.64 -2.16 -6.45
N GLY A 49 -4.71 -2.41 -5.14
CA GLY A 49 -3.61 -2.89 -4.32
C GLY A 49 -3.52 -4.41 -4.31
N ASP A 50 -2.51 -4.92 -3.61
CA ASP A 50 -2.30 -6.37 -3.47
C ASP A 50 -3.27 -7.00 -2.47
N VAL A 51 -3.98 -6.19 -1.69
CA VAL A 51 -4.88 -6.64 -0.63
C VAL A 51 -6.33 -6.56 -1.08
N ASP A 52 -7.10 -7.60 -0.80
CA ASP A 52 -8.56 -7.55 -0.87
C ASP A 52 -9.11 -6.68 0.27
N PHE A 53 -9.10 -5.37 0.04
CA PHE A 53 -9.39 -4.37 1.06
C PHE A 53 -10.76 -4.56 1.70
N ALA A 54 -11.79 -4.92 0.92
CA ALA A 54 -13.15 -5.05 1.42
C ALA A 54 -13.29 -6.14 2.50
N ASN A 55 -12.60 -7.27 2.31
CA ASN A 55 -12.69 -8.40 3.23
C ASN A 55 -11.59 -8.37 4.30
N VAL A 56 -10.43 -7.76 4.03
CA VAL A 56 -9.31 -7.69 4.98
C VAL A 56 -9.46 -6.51 5.95
N ALA A 57 -10.05 -5.39 5.55
CA ALA A 57 -10.20 -4.21 6.40
C ALA A 57 -10.96 -4.47 7.71
N PRO A 58 -12.10 -5.19 7.74
CA PRO A 58 -12.82 -5.47 8.98
C PRO A 58 -12.04 -6.31 10.01
N LYS A 59 -11.05 -7.07 9.55
CA LYS A 59 -10.20 -7.96 10.36
C LYS A 59 -8.92 -7.28 10.85
N SER A 60 -8.52 -6.20 10.21
CA SER A 60 -7.24 -5.52 10.44
C SER A 60 -7.40 -4.39 11.44
N SER A 61 -6.38 -4.14 12.27
CA SER A 61 -6.40 -2.99 13.19
C SER A 61 -6.15 -1.67 12.45
N TYR A 62 -5.29 -1.72 11.42
CA TYR A 62 -5.02 -0.62 10.49
C TYR A 62 -4.74 -1.21 9.11
N ILE A 63 -5.17 -0.50 8.07
CA ILE A 63 -4.95 -0.89 6.68
C ILE A 63 -4.82 0.35 5.79
N THR A 64 -3.84 0.35 4.89
CA THR A 64 -3.69 1.43 3.91
C THR A 64 -4.54 1.15 2.66
N PRO A 65 -5.31 2.12 2.14
CA PRO A 65 -6.09 1.94 0.92
C PRO A 65 -5.21 2.06 -0.33
N VAL A 66 -5.66 1.44 -1.42
CA VAL A 66 -5.12 1.66 -2.76
C VAL A 66 -6.28 1.99 -3.70
N PRO A 67 -6.29 3.17 -4.35
CA PRO A 67 -5.32 4.27 -4.25
C PRO A 67 -5.43 5.06 -2.93
N GLY A 68 -4.43 5.92 -2.66
CA GLY A 68 -4.48 6.89 -1.55
C GLY A 68 -3.62 6.55 -0.32
N GLY A 69 -2.99 5.38 -0.29
CA GLY A 69 -2.05 4.97 0.76
C GLY A 69 -0.59 5.24 0.42
N VAL A 70 0.19 4.17 0.29
CA VAL A 70 1.66 4.20 0.22
C VAL A 70 2.20 5.09 -0.92
N GLY A 71 1.52 5.15 -2.06
CA GLY A 71 1.96 5.97 -3.20
C GLY A 71 2.17 7.46 -2.87
N LEU A 72 1.33 8.05 -2.02
CA LEU A 72 1.49 9.44 -1.58
C LEU A 72 2.72 9.60 -0.67
N MET A 73 2.94 8.61 0.21
CA MET A 73 4.08 8.60 1.11
C MET A 73 5.41 8.41 0.36
N THR A 74 5.43 7.68 -0.76
CA THR A 74 6.63 7.56 -1.60
C THR A 74 7.10 8.91 -2.14
N ILE A 75 6.17 9.79 -2.57
CA ILE A 75 6.50 11.14 -3.01
C ILE A 75 7.03 11.97 -1.83
N GLY A 76 6.36 11.92 -0.67
CA GLY A 76 6.82 12.60 0.54
C GLY A 76 8.23 12.16 0.97
N ALA A 77 8.50 10.86 0.94
CA ALA A 77 9.80 10.29 1.27
C ALA A 77 10.90 10.75 0.29
N LEU A 78 10.60 10.85 -1.01
CA LEU A 78 11.55 11.39 -1.99
C LEU A 78 11.92 12.84 -1.67
N MET A 79 10.94 13.68 -1.31
CA MET A 79 11.18 15.07 -0.93
C MET A 79 12.03 15.17 0.34
N MET A 80 11.72 14.35 1.34
CA MET A 80 12.49 14.28 2.59
C MET A 80 13.94 13.84 2.33
N ASN A 81 14.13 12.80 1.51
CA ASN A 81 15.46 12.33 1.13
C ASN A 81 16.25 13.40 0.37
N THR A 82 15.58 14.16 -0.50
CA THR A 82 16.19 15.26 -1.24
C THR A 82 16.62 16.39 -0.30
N TYR A 83 15.78 16.74 0.68
CA TYR A 83 16.09 17.73 1.69
C TYR A 83 17.27 17.29 2.59
N ASN A 84 17.27 16.04 3.04
CA ASN A 84 18.36 15.49 3.84
C ASN A 84 19.68 15.48 3.07
N ALA A 85 19.67 15.11 1.79
CA ALA A 85 20.85 15.16 0.93
C ALA A 85 21.40 16.59 0.78
N TYR A 86 20.51 17.59 0.69
CA TYR A 86 20.92 19.00 0.70
C TYR A 86 21.60 19.40 2.02
N LEU A 87 21.00 19.06 3.18
CA LEU A 87 21.58 19.39 4.49
C LEU A 87 22.97 18.75 4.68
N GLN A 88 23.10 17.46 4.37
CA GLN A 88 24.36 16.72 4.47
C GLN A 88 25.46 17.34 3.60
N LYS A 89 25.12 17.76 2.37
CA LYS A 89 26.07 18.45 1.47
C LYS A 89 26.42 19.85 1.97
N ALA A 90 25.47 20.56 2.57
CA ALA A 90 25.66 21.92 3.08
C ALA A 90 26.46 21.97 4.39
N GLY A 91 26.89 20.83 4.94
CA GLY A 91 27.65 20.75 6.19
C GLY A 91 26.83 21.15 7.42
N LYS A 92 25.51 21.00 7.34
CA LYS A 92 24.57 21.21 8.46
C LYS A 92 24.08 19.88 9.00
#